data_AF-A0A645D7A3-F1
#
_entry.id   AF-A0A645D7A3-F1
#
_cell.length_a   1.000
_cell.length_b   1.000
_cell.length_c   1.000
_cell.angle_alpha   90.00
_cell.angle_beta   90.00
_cell.angle_gamma   90.00
#
_symmetry.space_group_name_H-M   'P 1'
#
loop_
_entity.id
_entity.type
_entity.pdbx_description
1 polymer ?
#
loop_
_entity_poly.entity_id
_entity_poly.type
_entity_poly.pdbx_seq_one_letter_code
_entity_poly.pdbx_strand_id
1 'polypeptide(L)'
;MESESKKIGKVTLCKSFWDTMTDGKHILVNSSAQNRVIRLVKDYTKYNTKDDEYLKKSTARLKDTIGTKAVEDLINKIENKDYESVAHFLILNYYDKLYSYSIDKYEYDMSVSSDEVDLAVSKILEYYDNAEKEI
;
A
#
# COMPACT_ATOMS: atom_id res chain seq x y z
N MET A 1 2.77 7.15 -8.02
CA MET A 1 3.81 7.38 -7.00
C MET A 1 3.39 6.63 -5.74
N GLU A 2 4.18 5.69 -5.22
CA GLU A 2 3.78 4.83 -4.07
C GLU A 2 3.97 5.52 -2.71
N SER A 3 3.53 6.78 -2.58
CA SER A 3 3.58 7.54 -1.32
C SER A 3 4.98 7.68 -0.68
N GLU A 4 6.03 7.26 -1.37
CA GLU A 4 7.40 7.30 -0.89
C GLU A 4 7.92 8.74 -0.83
N SER A 5 8.72 9.03 0.17
CA SER A 5 9.36 10.34 0.27
C SER A 5 10.56 10.44 -0.66
N LYS A 6 11.00 11.66 -0.97
CA LYS A 6 12.21 11.94 -1.77
C LYS A 6 13.49 11.26 -1.28
N LYS A 7 13.51 10.81 -0.01
CA LYS A 7 14.68 10.28 0.67
C LYS A 7 14.37 8.97 1.40
N ILE A 8 15.23 7.97 1.21
CA ILE A 8 15.20 6.71 1.97
C ILE A 8 16.57 6.56 2.66
N GLY A 9 16.59 6.69 3.98
CA GLY A 9 17.83 6.63 4.76
C GLY A 9 18.82 7.74 4.35
N LYS A 10 19.97 7.38 3.77
CA LYS A 10 20.96 8.34 3.25
C LYS A 10 20.80 8.65 1.76
N VAL A 11 19.99 7.87 1.04
CA VAL A 11 19.80 7.99 -0.41
C VAL A 11 18.69 9.00 -0.68
N THR A 12 18.94 9.97 -1.56
CA THR A 12 17.99 11.04 -1.91
C THR A 12 17.91 11.18 -3.43
N LEU A 13 16.70 11.27 -3.96
CA LEU A 13 16.48 11.50 -5.39
C LEU A 13 16.90 12.92 -5.78
N CYS A 14 17.50 13.06 -6.97
CA CYS A 14 17.86 14.37 -7.50
C CYS A 14 16.60 15.23 -7.70
N LYS A 15 16.76 16.55 -7.56
CA LYS A 15 15.62 17.47 -7.59
C LYS A 15 14.86 17.43 -8.90
N SER A 16 15.56 17.48 -10.04
CA SER A 16 14.92 17.46 -11.36
C SER A 16 14.03 16.23 -11.55
N PHE A 17 14.50 15.04 -11.20
CA PHE A 17 13.72 13.81 -11.32
C PHE A 17 12.50 13.80 -10.39
N TRP A 18 12.67 14.28 -9.16
CA TRP A 18 11.56 14.40 -8.22
C TRP A 18 10.46 15.33 -8.74
N ASP A 19 10.85 16.52 -9.23
CA ASP A 19 9.92 17.52 -9.72
C ASP A 19 9.16 16.99 -10.96
N THR A 20 9.83 16.26 -11.86
CA THR A 20 9.15 15.59 -13.00
C THR A 20 8.12 14.56 -12.55
N MET A 21 8.41 13.79 -11.50
CA MET A 21 7.43 12.83 -10.97
C MET A 21 6.24 13.51 -10.28
N THR A 22 6.44 14.67 -9.64
CA THR A 22 5.35 15.39 -8.97
C THR A 22 4.48 16.16 -9.94
N ASP A 23 5.06 16.73 -10.99
CA ASP A 23 4.36 17.61 -11.94
C ASP A 23 3.74 16.83 -13.11
N GLY A 24 4.05 15.54 -13.22
CA GLY A 24 3.49 14.65 -14.23
C GLY A 24 2.01 14.34 -14.03
N LYS A 25 1.44 13.58 -14.96
CA LYS A 25 0.07 13.05 -14.87
C LYS A 25 -0.01 11.95 -13.81
N HIS A 26 -1.10 11.95 -13.02
CA HIS A 26 -1.27 11.01 -11.91
C HIS A 26 -2.48 10.12 -12.13
N ILE A 27 -2.25 8.81 -12.08
CA ILE A 27 -3.30 7.79 -12.10
C ILE A 27 -3.36 7.12 -10.74
N LEU A 28 -4.53 7.14 -10.09
CA LEU A 28 -4.73 6.46 -8.82
C LEU A 28 -5.16 5.00 -9.05
N VAL A 29 -4.25 4.07 -8.78
CA VAL A 29 -4.54 2.63 -8.79
C VAL A 29 -4.97 2.19 -7.39
N ASN A 30 -6.18 1.66 -7.26
CA ASN A 30 -6.72 1.15 -6.00
C ASN A 30 -7.02 -0.36 -6.06
N SER A 31 -7.41 -0.95 -4.94
CA SER A 31 -7.81 -2.36 -4.84
C SER A 31 -8.70 -2.54 -3.61
N SER A 32 -9.65 -3.47 -3.69
CA SER A 32 -10.50 -3.82 -2.54
C SER A 32 -9.66 -4.30 -1.35
N ALA A 33 -10.17 -4.08 -0.14
CA ALA A 33 -9.52 -4.54 1.07
C ALA A 33 -9.29 -6.07 1.04
N GLN A 34 -10.26 -6.84 0.55
CA GLN A 34 -10.16 -8.28 0.41
C GLN A 34 -9.01 -8.71 -0.49
N ASN A 35 -8.89 -8.14 -1.69
CA ASN A 35 -7.80 -8.50 -2.61
C ASN A 35 -6.44 -8.13 -2.04
N ARG A 36 -6.33 -6.99 -1.35
CA ARG A 36 -5.10 -6.60 -0.66
C ARG A 36 -4.75 -7.58 0.47
N VAL A 37 -5.73 -8.03 1.27
CA VAL A 37 -5.53 -9.07 2.30
C VAL A 37 -5.02 -10.36 1.67
N ILE A 38 -5.68 -10.85 0.61
CA ILE A 38 -5.30 -12.09 -0.07
C ILE A 38 -3.85 -12.00 -0.58
N ARG A 39 -3.48 -10.89 -1.23
CA ARG A 39 -2.12 -10.65 -1.72
C ARG A 39 -1.11 -10.61 -0.58
N LEU A 40 -1.36 -9.82 0.46
CA LEU A 40 -0.45 -9.69 1.61
C LEU A 40 -0.26 -11.02 2.34
N VAL A 41 -1.34 -11.73 2.65
CA VAL A 41 -1.24 -13.03 3.33
C VAL A 41 -0.45 -13.99 2.45
N LYS A 42 -0.74 -14.07 1.15
CA LYS A 42 0.03 -14.90 0.21
C LYS A 42 1.51 -14.53 0.21
N ASP A 43 1.87 -13.26 0.07
CA ASP A 43 3.26 -12.85 -0.11
C ASP A 43 4.08 -12.99 1.18
N TYR A 44 3.49 -12.65 2.33
CA TYR A 44 4.19 -12.65 3.61
C TYR A 44 4.16 -14.01 4.33
N THR A 45 3.17 -14.87 4.07
CA THR A 45 3.09 -16.19 4.71
C THR A 45 3.69 -17.31 3.87
N LYS A 46 3.63 -17.24 2.52
CA LYS A 46 4.08 -18.34 1.64
C LYS A 46 5.59 -18.58 1.67
N TYR A 47 6.39 -17.55 1.95
CA TYR A 47 7.85 -17.63 1.93
C TYR A 47 8.51 -17.61 3.30
N ASN A 48 7.75 -17.49 4.40
CA ASN A 48 8.34 -17.26 5.72
C ASN A 48 7.58 -17.93 6.89
N THR A 49 7.07 -19.15 6.70
CA THR A 49 6.30 -19.91 7.70
C THR A 49 7.09 -20.36 8.94
N LYS A 50 8.32 -19.87 9.17
CA LYS A 50 9.14 -20.31 10.32
C LYS A 50 9.28 -19.29 11.44
N ASP A 51 8.99 -18.01 11.22
CA ASP A 51 9.15 -17.00 12.29
C ASP A 51 7.98 -16.03 12.36
N ASP A 52 6.86 -16.50 12.93
CA ASP A 52 5.81 -15.64 13.49
C ASP A 52 6.41 -14.60 14.47
N GLU A 53 7.58 -14.89 15.05
CA GLU A 53 8.44 -13.95 15.81
C GLU A 53 8.65 -12.61 15.10
N TYR A 54 8.95 -12.60 13.80
CA TYR A 54 9.18 -11.34 13.06
C TYR A 54 7.88 -10.54 12.91
N LEU A 55 6.77 -11.21 12.65
CA LEU A 55 5.45 -10.59 12.57
C LEU A 55 5.08 -10.00 13.94
N LYS A 56 5.19 -10.79 15.01
CA LYS A 56 4.92 -10.34 16.39
C LYS A 56 5.78 -9.14 16.78
N LYS A 57 7.09 -9.19 16.52
CA LYS A 57 8.03 -8.10 16.84
C LYS A 57 7.71 -6.82 16.06
N SER A 58 7.28 -6.95 14.81
CA SER A 58 6.90 -5.81 13.98
C SER A 58 5.58 -5.21 14.46
N THR A 59 4.58 -6.04 14.74
CA THR A 59 3.29 -5.62 15.29
C THR A 59 3.44 -4.95 16.66
N ALA A 60 4.34 -5.44 17.52
CA ALA A 60 4.61 -4.84 18.82
C ALA A 60 5.09 -3.37 18.74
N ARG A 61 5.79 -3.00 17.66
CA ARG A 61 6.26 -1.62 17.43
C ARG A 61 5.14 -0.64 17.10
N LEU A 62 3.96 -1.14 16.72
CA LEU A 62 2.79 -0.32 16.38
C LEU A 62 2.01 0.13 17.62
N LYS A 63 2.42 -0.28 18.83
CA LYS A 63 1.74 -0.01 20.09
C LYS A 63 1.37 1.47 20.28
N ASP A 64 2.27 2.38 19.94
CA ASP A 64 2.04 3.82 20.10
C ASP A 64 1.02 4.37 19.09
N THR A 65 0.80 3.68 17.97
CA THR A 65 -0.14 4.14 16.92
C THR A 65 -1.51 3.48 17.03
N ILE A 66 -1.57 2.16 17.26
CA ILE A 66 -2.84 1.41 17.28
C ILE A 66 -3.30 1.01 18.69
N GLY A 67 -2.47 1.28 19.71
CA GLY A 67 -2.77 1.02 21.11
C GLY A 67 -2.41 -0.40 21.58
N THR A 68 -2.16 -0.53 22.88
CA THR A 68 -1.74 -1.79 23.52
C THR A 68 -2.71 -2.94 23.27
N LYS A 69 -4.01 -2.72 23.50
CA LYS A 69 -5.04 -3.76 23.37
C LYS A 69 -5.10 -4.34 21.95
N ALA A 70 -5.06 -3.47 20.93
CA ALA A 70 -5.07 -3.91 19.54
C ALA A 70 -3.81 -4.72 19.20
N VAL A 71 -2.64 -4.30 19.69
CA VAL A 71 -1.39 -5.05 19.50
C VAL A 71 -1.47 -6.44 20.14
N GLU A 72 -1.95 -6.54 21.38
CA GLU A 72 -2.11 -7.83 22.07
C GLU A 72 -3.07 -8.76 21.31
N ASP A 73 -4.23 -8.23 20.87
CA ASP A 73 -5.19 -8.99 20.07
C ASP A 73 -4.59 -9.47 18.74
N LEU A 74 -3.81 -8.62 18.07
CA LEU A 74 -3.14 -8.99 16.81
C LEU A 74 -2.04 -10.03 17.01
N ILE A 75 -1.25 -9.93 18.09
CA ILE A 75 -0.24 -10.93 18.43
C ILE A 75 -0.91 -12.29 18.66
N ASN A 76 -2.01 -12.33 19.41
CA ASN A 76 -2.78 -13.56 19.62
C ASN A 76 -3.30 -14.15 18.29
N LYS A 77 -3.75 -13.30 17.36
CA LYS A 77 -4.18 -13.76 16.03
C LYS A 77 -3.03 -14.32 15.20
N ILE A 78 -1.85 -13.70 15.26
CA ILE A 78 -0.63 -14.21 14.61
C ILE A 78 -0.29 -15.60 15.13
N GLU A 79 -0.32 -15.81 16.46
CA GLU A 79 -0.02 -17.11 17.08
C GLU A 79 -1.02 -18.20 16.68
N ASN A 80 -2.28 -17.81 16.43
CA ASN A 80 -3.32 -18.70 15.92
C ASN A 80 -3.33 -18.82 14.39
N LYS A 81 -2.36 -18.23 13.69
CA LYS A 81 -2.26 -18.20 12.22
C LYS A 81 -3.45 -17.55 11.50
N ASP A 82 -4.20 -16.71 12.21
CA ASP A 82 -5.28 -15.88 11.64
C ASP A 82 -4.68 -14.63 10.98
N TYR A 83 -3.89 -14.85 9.94
CA TYR A 83 -3.17 -13.80 9.23
C TYR A 83 -4.10 -12.88 8.44
N GLU A 84 -5.24 -13.41 7.98
CA GLU A 84 -6.24 -12.62 7.25
C GLU A 84 -6.82 -11.52 8.12
N SER A 85 -7.23 -11.84 9.35
CA SER A 85 -7.74 -10.84 10.29
C SER A 85 -6.68 -9.81 10.67
N VAL A 86 -5.42 -10.23 10.80
CA VAL A 86 -4.30 -9.34 11.10
C VAL A 86 -4.08 -8.35 9.95
N ALA A 87 -3.96 -8.86 8.73
CA ALA A 87 -3.78 -8.04 7.53
C ALA A 87 -4.94 -7.07 7.33
N HIS A 88 -6.18 -7.55 7.46
CA HIS A 88 -7.39 -6.73 7.30
C HIS A 88 -7.42 -5.59 8.32
N PHE A 89 -7.12 -5.88 9.59
CA PHE A 89 -7.06 -4.85 10.62
C PHE A 89 -5.98 -3.81 10.31
N LEU A 90 -4.76 -4.24 9.98
CA LEU A 90 -3.65 -3.34 9.73
C LEU A 90 -3.87 -2.47 8.49
N ILE A 91 -4.46 -3.03 7.43
CA ILE A 91 -4.86 -2.28 6.24
C ILE A 91 -5.78 -1.11 6.64
N LEU A 92 -6.92 -1.40 7.26
CA LEU A 92 -7.95 -0.38 7.49
C LEU A 92 -7.58 0.60 8.60
N ASN A 93 -6.91 0.13 9.66
CA ASN A 93 -6.72 0.92 10.87
C ASN A 93 -5.38 1.63 10.96
N TYR A 94 -4.41 1.24 10.13
CA TYR A 94 -3.06 1.80 10.12
C TYR A 94 -2.65 2.27 8.72
N TYR A 95 -2.55 1.37 7.74
CA TYR A 95 -1.99 1.71 6.43
C TYR A 95 -2.88 2.64 5.61
N ASP A 96 -4.19 2.41 5.53
CA ASP A 96 -5.11 3.27 4.75
C ASP A 96 -5.14 4.69 5.31
N LYS A 97 -5.04 4.85 6.63
CA LYS A 97 -4.91 6.17 7.28
C LYS A 97 -3.60 6.86 6.96
N LEU A 98 -2.49 6.12 6.86
CA LEU A 98 -1.20 6.70 6.48
C LEU A 98 -1.18 7.09 5.01
N TYR A 99 -1.75 6.24 4.14
CA TYR A 99 -1.78 6.50 2.71
C TYR A 99 -2.75 7.60 2.32
N SER A 100 -3.86 7.81 3.04
CA SER A 100 -4.79 8.91 2.72
C SER A 100 -4.06 10.27 2.70
N TYR A 101 -3.16 10.54 3.66
CA TYR A 101 -2.37 11.78 3.68
C TYR A 101 -1.49 11.99 2.44
N SER A 102 -1.08 10.92 1.76
CA SER A 102 -0.28 11.00 0.55
C SER A 102 -1.12 11.03 -0.72
N ILE A 103 -2.26 10.35 -0.71
CA ILE A 103 -3.22 10.34 -1.81
C ILE A 103 -3.82 11.75 -1.96
N ASP A 104 -4.21 12.37 -0.85
CA ASP A 104 -4.84 13.69 -0.83
C ASP A 104 -3.92 14.85 -1.26
N LYS A 105 -2.63 14.58 -1.52
CA LYS A 105 -1.66 15.60 -1.98
C LYS A 105 -1.70 15.87 -3.48
N TYR A 106 -2.30 14.98 -4.25
CA TYR A 106 -2.27 15.03 -5.70
C TYR A 106 -3.70 15.09 -6.25
N GLU A 107 -3.86 15.84 -7.34
CA GLU A 107 -5.02 15.69 -8.19
C GLU A 107 -4.74 14.56 -9.18
N TYR A 108 -5.73 13.68 -9.37
CA TYR A 108 -5.60 12.51 -10.24
C TYR A 108 -6.43 12.72 -11.49
N ASP A 109 -5.81 12.47 -12.66
CA ASP A 109 -6.49 12.50 -13.94
C ASP A 109 -7.52 11.37 -14.07
N MET A 110 -7.23 10.22 -13.44
CA MET A 110 -8.15 9.09 -13.39
C MET A 110 -7.88 8.19 -12.18
N SER A 111 -8.86 7.34 -11.83
CA SER A 111 -8.67 6.24 -10.89
C SER A 111 -9.15 4.92 -11.48
N VAL A 112 -8.40 3.85 -11.22
CA VAL A 112 -8.68 2.49 -11.69
C VAL A 112 -8.50 1.47 -10.58
N SER A 113 -9.33 0.43 -10.58
CA SER A 113 -9.19 -0.71 -9.67
C SER A 113 -8.31 -1.78 -10.29
N SER A 114 -7.33 -2.28 -9.52
CA SER A 114 -6.45 -3.39 -9.86
C SER A 114 -7.01 -4.75 -9.43
N ASP A 115 -8.29 -4.81 -9.03
CA ASP A 115 -8.97 -6.06 -8.71
C ASP A 115 -9.11 -6.96 -9.94
N GLU A 116 -9.35 -6.34 -11.11
CA GLU A 116 -9.27 -6.97 -12.43
C GLU A 116 -8.11 -6.33 -13.21
N VAL A 117 -6.93 -6.95 -13.13
CA VAL A 117 -5.69 -6.38 -13.66
C VAL A 117 -5.79 -6.07 -15.16
N ASP A 118 -6.35 -6.98 -15.95
CA ASP A 118 -6.46 -6.81 -17.41
C ASP A 118 -7.35 -5.61 -17.77
N LEU A 119 -8.43 -5.40 -17.02
CA LEU A 119 -9.32 -4.24 -17.20
C LEU A 119 -8.62 -2.94 -16.79
N ALA A 120 -7.85 -2.97 -15.69
CA ALA A 120 -7.08 -1.81 -15.24
C ALA A 120 -6.05 -1.38 -16.29
N VAL A 121 -5.30 -2.35 -16.84
CA VAL A 121 -4.30 -2.11 -17.90
C VAL A 121 -4.98 -1.53 -19.14
N SER A 122 -6.10 -2.11 -19.57
CA SER A 122 -6.83 -1.63 -20.74
C SER A 122 -7.25 -0.16 -20.61
N LYS A 123 -7.78 0.23 -19.43
CA LYS A 123 -8.17 1.62 -19.15
C LYS A 123 -6.98 2.59 -19.10
N ILE A 124 -5.85 2.15 -18.54
CA ILE A 124 -4.63 2.97 -18.48
C ILE A 124 -4.08 3.20 -19.90
N LEU A 125 -4.07 2.17 -20.74
CA LEU A 125 -3.62 2.29 -22.13
C LEU A 125 -4.53 3.23 -22.94
N GLU A 126 -5.85 3.11 -22.78
CA GLU A 126 -6.80 4.02 -23.42
C GLU A 126 -6.57 5.48 -22.99
N TYR A 127 -6.33 5.73 -21.70
CA TYR A 127 -5.98 7.05 -21.20
C TYR A 127 -4.67 7.57 -21.82
N TYR A 128 -3.64 6.73 -21.87
CA TYR A 128 -2.34 7.09 -22.46
C TYR A 128 -2.47 7.48 -23.93
N ASP A 129 -3.16 6.68 -24.74
CA ASP A 129 -3.36 6.92 -26.17
C ASP A 129 -4.15 8.20 -26.46
N ASN A 130 -5.01 8.62 -25.53
CA ASN A 130 -5.76 9.87 -25.64
C ASN A 130 -4.91 11.07 -25.21
N ALA A 131 -4.12 10.93 -24.14
CA ALA A 131 -3.22 11.98 -23.67
C ALA A 131 -2.10 12.30 -24.69
N GLU A 132 -1.58 11.30 -25.42
CA GLU A 132 -0.59 11.54 -26.48
C GLU A 132 -1.16 12.33 -27.67
N LYS A 133 -2.47 12.25 -27.94
CA LYS A 133 -3.10 12.98 -29.06
C LYS A 133 -3.35 14.46 -28.76
N GLU A 134 -3.28 14.86 -27.49
CA GLU A 134 -3.47 16.24 -27.03
C GLU A 134 -2.15 17.03 -26.95
N ILE A 135 -1.01 16.37 -27.19
CA ILE A 135 0.35 16.94 -27.21
C ILE A 135 0.78 17.19 -28.67
#